data_AF-A0A7R7MPH2-F1
#
_entry.id   AF-A0A7R7MPH2-F1
#
_cell.length_a   1.000
_cell.length_b   1.000
_cell.length_c   1.000
_cell.angle_alpha   90.00
_cell.angle_beta   90.00
_cell.angle_gamma   90.00
#
_symmetry.space_group_name_H-M   'P 1'
#
loop_
_entity.id
_entity.type
_entity.pdbx_description
1 polymer ?
#
loop_
_entity_poly.entity_id
_entity_poly.type
_entity_poly.pdbx_seq_one_letter_code
_entity_poly.pdbx_strand_id
1 'polypeptide(L)' 'MRDLETIDSELRLLAAVRRTAREGGYPMPTIRVIDGLLDERAVYVSGTREQMR' A
#
# COMPACT_ATOMS: atom_id res chain seq x y z
N MET A 1 -3.89 4.26 -13.28
CA MET A 1 -3.40 3.05 -12.58
C MET A 1 -1.92 3.26 -12.40
N ARG A 2 -1.44 3.33 -11.16
CA ARG A 2 -0.01 3.48 -10.87
C ARG A 2 0.72 2.17 -11.19
N ASP A 3 2.02 2.25 -11.45
CA ASP A 3 2.84 1.05 -11.57
C ASP A 3 2.96 0.35 -10.21
N LEU A 4 3.11 -0.97 -10.24
CA LEU A 4 3.25 -1.80 -9.04
C LEU A 4 4.44 -1.36 -8.16
N GLU A 5 5.55 -0.91 -8.76
CA GLU A 5 6.72 -0.41 -8.02
C GLU A 5 6.38 0.80 -7.16
N THR A 6 5.50 1.67 -7.67
CA THR A 6 5.06 2.89 -6.99
C THR A 6 4.15 2.51 -5.83
N ILE A 7 3.20 1.60 -6.06
CA ILE A 7 2.26 1.10 -5.04
C ILE A 7 3.01 0.40 -3.90
N ASP A 8 3.96 -0.49 -4.21
CA ASP A 8 4.77 -1.19 -3.20
C ASP A 8 5.69 -0.23 -2.43
N SER A 9 6.23 0.81 -3.09
CA SER A 9 7.06 1.83 -2.42
C SER A 9 6.25 2.67 -1.42
N GLU A 10 5.03 3.08 -1.79
CA GLU A 10 4.14 3.81 -0.89
C GLU A 10 3.67 2.95 0.29
N LEU A 11 3.38 1.66 0.07
CA LEU A 11 3.05 0.73 1.13
C LEU A 11 4.21 0.55 2.12
N ARG A 12 5.46 0.46 1.63
CA ARG A 12 6.67 0.40 2.49
C ARG A 12 6.85 1.68 3.29
N LEU A 13 6.63 2.84 2.68
CA LEU A 13 6.69 4.13 3.38
C LEU A 13 5.64 4.20 4.50
N LEU A 14 4.39 3.81 4.21
CA LEU A 14 3.33 3.78 5.22
C LEU A 14 3.63 2.80 6.36
N ALA A 15 4.24 1.64 6.07
CA ALA A 15 4.67 0.71 7.10
C ALA A 15 5.74 1.32 8.01
N ALA A 16 6.72 2.04 7.44
CA ALA A 16 7.74 2.75 8.20
C ALA A 16 7.14 3.87 9.06
N VAL A 17 6.28 4.72 8.47
CA VAL A 17 5.58 5.79 9.19
C VAL A 17 4.72 5.24 10.32
N ARG A 18 3.98 4.16 10.08
CA ARG A 18 3.15 3.52 11.11
C ARG A 18 3.99 2.97 12.26
N ARG A 19 5.16 2.40 11.96
CA ARG A 19 6.10 1.92 12.97
C ARG A 19 6.62 3.08 13.83
N THR A 20 7.14 4.13 13.19
CA THR A 20 7.63 5.32 13.89
C THR A 20 6.53 6.01 14.71
N ALA A 21 5.31 6.12 14.17
CA ALA A 21 4.18 6.72 14.86
C ALA A 21 3.80 5.92 16.11
N ARG A 22 3.77 4.59 16.00
CA ARG A 22 3.52 3.69 17.13
C ARG A 22 4.58 3.83 18.22
N GLU A 23 5.85 3.94 17.85
CA GLU A 23 6.96 4.05 18.81
C GLU A 23 7.01 5.44 19.48
N GLY A 24 6.65 6.50 18.75
CA GLY A 24 6.66 7.88 19.25
C GLY A 24 5.34 8.38 19.85
N GLY A 25 4.28 7.56 19.86
CA GLY A 25 2.95 7.98 20.31
C GLY A 25 2.26 9.00 19.38
N TYR A 26 2.68 9.07 18.11
CA TYR A 26 2.10 9.96 17.12
C TYR A 26 0.82 9.38 16.53
N PRO A 27 -0.06 10.22 15.96
CA PRO A 27 -1.24 9.78 15.24
C PRO A 27 -0.88 8.77 14.13
N MET A 28 -1.58 7.64 14.09
CA MET A 28 -1.37 6.64 13.06
C MET A 28 -1.92 7.11 11.72
N PRO A 29 -1.27 6.72 10.59
CA PRO A 29 -1.89 6.88 9.28
C PRO A 29 -3.24 6.16 9.23
N THR A 30 -4.23 6.78 8.62
CA THR A 30 -5.60 6.25 8.60
C THR A 30 -5.66 4.94 7.83
N ILE A 31 -6.36 3.95 8.40
CA ILE A 31 -6.58 2.63 7.80
C ILE A 31 -7.13 2.74 6.37
N ARG A 32 -8.03 3.71 6.10
CA ARG A 32 -8.55 4.00 4.76
C ARG A 32 -7.49 4.25 3.68
N VAL A 33 -6.38 4.91 4.03
CA VAL A 33 -5.30 5.19 3.07
C VAL A 33 -4.54 3.90 2.74
N ILE A 34 -4.34 3.05 3.75
CA ILE A 34 -3.69 1.75 3.59
C ILE A 34 -4.57 0.81 2.76
N ASP A 35 -5.87 0.75 3.06
CA ASP A 35 -6.82 -0.09 2.32
C ASP A 35 -6.92 0.29 0.84
N GLY A 36 -6.93 1.59 0.51
CA GLY A 36 -6.97 2.05 -0.88
C GLY A 36 -5.73 1.63 -1.69
N LEU A 37 -4.54 1.64 -1.07
CA LEU A 37 -3.32 1.15 -1.71
C LEU A 37 -3.29 -0.37 -1.87
N LEU A 38 -3.84 -1.11 -0.89
CA LEU A 38 -3.96 -2.56 -0.97
C LEU A 38 -4.95 -2.99 -2.06
N ASP A 39 -6.06 -2.26 -2.22
CA ASP A 39 -7.03 -2.47 -3.29
C ASP A 39 -6.40 -2.24 -4.68
N GLU A 40 -5.68 -1.13 -4.87
CA GLU A 40 -5.00 -0.86 -6.14
C GLU A 40 -3.94 -1.91 -6.47
N ARG A 41 -3.20 -2.40 -5.45
CA ARG A 41 -2.25 -3.50 -5.60
C ARG A 41 -2.95 -4.80 -6.01
N ALA A 42 -4.12 -5.09 -5.42
CA ALA A 42 -4.89 -6.28 -5.74
C ALA A 42 -5.37 -6.26 -7.20
N VAL A 43 -5.87 -5.12 -7.69
CA VAL A 43 -6.28 -4.92 -9.08
C VAL A 43 -5.12 -5.15 -10.05
N TYR A 44 -3.92 -4.65 -9.72
CA TYR A 44 -2.74 -4.86 -10.57
C TYR A 44 -2.35 -6.34 -10.67
N VAL A 45 -2.33 -7.06 -9.54
CA VAL A 45 -1.98 -8.48 -9.48
C VAL A 45 -3.02 -9.34 -10.19
N SER A 46 -4.32 -9.04 -10.03
CA SER A 46 -5.38 -9.76 -10.74
C SER A 46 -5.34 -9.50 -12.25
N GLY A 47 -5.14 -8.23 -12.66
CA GLY A 47 -5.01 -7.87 -14.07
C GLY A 47 -3.77 -8.44 -14.75
N THR A 48 -2.68 -8.64 -14.02
CA THR A 48 -1.47 -9.33 -14.53
C THR A 48 -1.72 -10.83 -14.67
N ARG A 49 -2.39 -11.45 -13.69
CA ARG A 49 -2.72 -12.88 -13.72
C ARG A 49 -3.70 -13.24 -14.84
N GLU A 50 -4.62 -12.34 -15.18
CA GLU A 50 -5.59 -12.55 -16.25
C GLU A 50 -4.96 -12.41 -17.63
N GLN A 51 -3.90 -11.60 -17.79
CA GLN A 51 -3.14 -11.47 -19.04
C GLN A 51 -2.15 -12.62 -19.30
N MET A 52 -1.81 -13.42 -18.28
CA MET A 52 -0.95 -14.60 -18.41
C MET A 52 -1.71 -15.90 -18.70
N ARG A 53 -3.05 -15.85 -18.84
CA ARG A 53 -3.93 -17.02 -19.03
C ARG A 53 -4.44 -17.09 -20.46
#